data_AF-A0AAU6P3H6-F1
#
_entry.id   AF-A0AAU6P3H6-F1
#
_cell.length_a   1.000
_cell.length_b   1.000
_cell.length_c   1.000
_cell.angle_alpha   90.00
_cell.angle_beta   90.00
_cell.angle_gamma   90.00
#
_symmetry.space_group_name_H-M   'P 1'
#
loop_
_entity.id
_entity.type
_entity.pdbx_description
1 polymer ?
#
loop_
_entity_poly.entity_id
_entity_poly.type
_entity_poly.pdbx_seq_one_letter_code
_entity_poly.pdbx_strand_id
1 'polypeptide(L)'
;MKSIIITVLILQLIILGYMYGTNFQLFWEFNIYEIVSCSLILVAYAIMFIFKNFESEHKYFNFSIGLILYLMCSISIFTSGNLEMVLLDKPYIDIWIFNSIFYIIFQYMVFREYKFFKGLKTITKK
;
A
#
# COMPACT_ATOMS: atom_id res chain seq x y z
N MET A 1 -18.15 -7.45 -7.14
CA MET A 1 -16.95 -6.70 -6.74
C MET A 1 -17.05 -6.14 -5.31
N LYS A 2 -18.07 -5.34 -4.98
CA LYS A 2 -18.28 -4.87 -3.58
C LYS A 2 -18.36 -6.02 -2.56
N SER A 3 -19.12 -7.08 -2.87
CA SER A 3 -19.21 -8.25 -1.98
C SER A 3 -17.87 -8.94 -1.77
N ILE A 4 -17.05 -9.10 -2.82
CA ILE A 4 -15.71 -9.70 -2.72
C ILE A 4 -14.81 -8.88 -1.80
N ILE A 5 -14.82 -7.55 -1.95
CA ILE A 5 -14.02 -6.65 -1.12
C ILE A 5 -14.41 -6.78 0.36
N ILE A 6 -15.71 -6.83 0.65
CA ILE A 6 -16.22 -6.99 2.01
C ILE A 6 -15.87 -8.37 2.56
N THR A 7 -16.00 -9.44 1.76
CA THR A 7 -15.65 -10.80 2.18
C THR A 7 -14.17 -10.90 2.56
N VAL A 8 -13.26 -10.38 1.73
CA VAL A 8 -11.81 -10.38 1.99
C VAL A 8 -11.49 -9.53 3.23
N LEU A 9 -12.14 -8.37 3.40
CA LEU A 9 -11.97 -7.55 4.60
C LEU A 9 -12.37 -8.31 5.87
N ILE A 10 -13.56 -8.91 5.89
CA ILE A 10 -14.06 -9.67 7.05
C ILE A 10 -13.13 -10.85 7.35
N LEU A 11 -12.72 -11.59 6.32
CA LEU A 11 -11.82 -12.73 6.46
C LEU A 11 -10.46 -12.31 7.03
N GLN A 12 -9.87 -11.21 6.53
CA GLN A 12 -8.61 -10.69 7.05
C GLN A 12 -8.75 -10.25 8.52
N LEU A 13 -9.84 -9.59 8.89
CA LEU A 13 -10.11 -9.18 10.28
C LEU A 13 -10.27 -10.38 11.21
N ILE A 14 -10.92 -11.45 10.76
CA ILE A 14 -11.05 -12.70 11.54
C ILE A 14 -9.67 -13.32 11.76
N ILE A 15 -8.83 -13.39 10.73
CA ILE A 15 -7.48 -13.95 10.84
C ILE A 15 -6.63 -13.13 11.83
N LEU A 16 -6.61 -11.81 11.68
CA LEU A 16 -5.86 -10.93 12.58
C LEU A 16 -6.41 -11.00 14.01
N GLY A 17 -7.73 -11.00 14.18
CA GLY A 17 -8.38 -11.13 15.48
C GLY A 17 -8.05 -12.44 16.17
N TYR A 18 -8.03 -13.55 15.44
CA TYR A 18 -7.60 -14.85 15.97
C TYR A 18 -6.12 -14.86 16.36
N MET A 19 -5.26 -14.31 15.51
CA MET A 19 -3.82 -14.21 15.77
C MET A 19 -3.51 -13.38 17.01
N TYR A 20 -4.15 -12.21 17.17
CA TYR A 20 -3.95 -11.37 18.36
C TYR A 20 -4.68 -11.86 19.60
N GLY A 21 -5.77 -12.60 19.44
CA GLY A 21 -6.44 -13.28 20.55
C GLY A 21 -5.62 -14.43 21.14
N THR A 22 -4.83 -15.12 20.32
CA THR A 22 -3.96 -16.22 20.76
C THR A 22 -2.60 -15.75 21.27
N ASN A 23 -2.01 -14.73 20.64
CA ASN A 23 -0.76 -14.14 21.09
C ASN A 23 -0.84 -12.60 21.02
N PHE A 24 -1.21 -12.00 22.15
CA PHE A 24 -1.35 -10.55 22.28
C PHE A 24 -0.04 -9.78 22.07
N GLN A 25 1.12 -10.42 22.30
CA GLN A 25 2.41 -9.76 22.14
C GLN A 25 2.70 -9.41 20.68
N LEU A 26 2.16 -10.18 19.72
CA LEU A 26 2.27 -9.89 18.29
C LEU A 26 1.66 -8.54 17.89
N PHE A 27 0.75 -7.98 18.69
CA PHE A 27 0.16 -6.66 18.42
C PHE A 27 1.16 -5.52 18.67
N TRP A 28 2.05 -5.69 19.64
CA TRP A 28 3.07 -4.69 20.00
C TRP A 28 4.38 -4.90 19.25
N GLU A 29 4.58 -6.07 18.66
CA GLU A 29 5.75 -6.43 17.89
C GLU A 29 5.57 -6.18 16.39
N PHE A 30 6.68 -6.21 15.65
CA PHE A 30 6.68 -6.06 14.21
C PHE A 30 6.13 -7.32 13.53
N ASN A 31 4.82 -7.36 13.32
CA ASN A 31 4.15 -8.49 12.70
C ASN A 31 4.25 -8.45 11.17
N ILE A 32 5.23 -9.18 10.62
CA ILE A 32 5.47 -9.28 9.18
C ILE A 32 4.22 -9.78 8.45
N TYR A 33 3.47 -10.73 9.03
CA TYR A 33 2.28 -11.28 8.40
C TYR A 33 1.21 -10.22 8.20
N GLU A 34 0.89 -9.43 9.23
CA GLU A 34 -0.12 -8.36 9.12
C GLU A 34 0.28 -7.37 8.03
N ILE A 35 1.52 -6.89 8.07
CA ILE A 35 2.00 -5.84 7.18
C ILE A 35 1.95 -6.31 5.72
N VAL A 36 2.46 -7.52 5.45
CA VAL A 36 2.49 -8.08 4.10
C VAL A 36 1.08 -8.41 3.60
N SER A 37 0.26 -9.08 4.41
CA SER A 37 -1.09 -9.48 3.98
C SER A 37 -2.01 -8.29 3.70
N CYS A 38 -2.06 -7.31 4.60
CA CYS A 38 -2.85 -6.09 4.41
C CYS A 38 -2.37 -5.27 3.20
N SER A 39 -1.05 -5.14 3.03
CA SER A 39 -0.48 -4.38 1.91
C SER A 39 -0.77 -5.07 0.57
N LEU A 40 -0.65 -6.39 0.49
CA LEU A 40 -0.95 -7.15 -0.73
C LEU A 40 -2.44 -7.04 -1.13
N ILE A 41 -3.35 -7.08 -0.15
CA ILE A 41 -4.79 -6.89 -0.40
C ILE A 41 -5.04 -5.50 -1.02
N LEU A 42 -4.43 -4.45 -0.48
CA LEU A 42 -4.57 -3.09 -1.03
C LEU A 42 -3.98 -2.96 -2.43
N VAL A 43 -2.81 -3.56 -2.69
CA VAL A 43 -2.20 -3.61 -4.02
C VAL A 43 -3.13 -4.31 -5.01
N ALA A 44 -3.68 -5.47 -4.63
CA ALA A 44 -4.62 -6.21 -5.47
C ALA A 44 -5.86 -5.37 -5.82
N TYR A 45 -6.42 -4.63 -4.85
CA TYR A 45 -7.54 -3.73 -5.11
C TYR A 45 -7.19 -2.55 -6.01
N ALA A 46 -6.00 -1.97 -5.85
CA ALA A 46 -5.55 -0.89 -6.73
C ALA A 46 -5.35 -1.38 -8.17
N ILE A 47 -4.80 -2.59 -8.36
CA ILE A 47 -4.66 -3.22 -9.67
C ILE A 47 -6.04 -3.50 -10.29
N MET A 48 -6.96 -4.11 -9.53
CA MET A 48 -8.34 -4.34 -9.97
C MET A 48 -9.05 -3.05 -10.36
N PHE A 49 -8.84 -1.98 -9.59
CA PHE A 49 -9.40 -0.66 -9.88
C PHE A 49 -8.87 -0.10 -11.21
N ILE A 50 -7.55 -0.18 -11.44
CA ILE A 50 -6.93 0.27 -12.68
C ILE A 50 -7.50 -0.51 -13.87
N PHE A 51 -7.52 -1.85 -13.81
CA PHE A 51 -8.03 -2.66 -14.92
C PHE A 51 -9.49 -2.36 -15.25
N LYS A 52 -10.32 -2.12 -14.23
CA LYS A 52 -11.75 -1.84 -14.44
C LYS A 52 -12.01 -0.46 -15.05
N ASN A 53 -11.21 0.54 -14.67
CA ASN A 53 -11.45 1.94 -15.04
C ASN A 53 -10.45 2.45 -16.09
N PHE A 54 -9.67 1.56 -16.71
CA PHE A 54 -8.64 1.92 -17.67
C PHE A 54 -9.17 2.74 -18.84
N GLU A 55 -10.39 2.44 -19.30
CA GLU A 55 -11.02 3.08 -20.46
C GLU A 55 -12.01 4.20 -20.10
N SER A 56 -12.52 4.25 -18.88
CA SER A 56 -13.71 5.04 -18.56
C SER A 56 -13.42 6.39 -17.90
N GLU A 57 -12.54 6.46 -16.89
CA GLU A 57 -12.19 7.72 -16.22
C GLU A 57 -10.81 7.65 -15.52
N HIS A 58 -9.97 8.68 -15.70
CA HIS A 58 -8.66 8.82 -15.03
C HIS A 58 -8.73 9.10 -13.51
N LYS A 59 -9.92 9.11 -12.91
CA LYS A 59 -10.10 9.44 -11.49
C LYS A 59 -9.39 8.38 -10.64
N TYR A 60 -8.58 8.84 -9.70
CA TYR A 60 -7.76 8.03 -8.79
C TYR A 60 -6.66 7.21 -9.46
N PHE A 61 -6.38 7.41 -10.74
CA PHE A 61 -5.34 6.63 -11.44
C PHE A 61 -3.94 6.91 -10.90
N ASN A 62 -3.58 8.19 -10.68
CA ASN A 62 -2.28 8.53 -10.11
C ASN A 62 -2.16 8.01 -8.67
N PHE A 63 -3.25 8.09 -7.91
CA PHE A 63 -3.31 7.54 -6.57
C PHE A 63 -3.04 6.03 -6.56
N SER A 64 -3.74 5.26 -7.40
CA SER A 64 -3.60 3.80 -7.45
C SER A 64 -2.20 3.36 -7.86
N ILE A 65 -1.60 4.02 -8.86
CA ILE A 65 -0.21 3.71 -9.26
C ILE A 65 0.77 4.02 -8.12
N GLY A 66 0.64 5.19 -7.49
CA GLY A 66 1.51 5.57 -6.39
C GLY A 66 1.40 4.61 -5.20
N LEU A 67 0.17 4.19 -4.89
CA LEU A 67 -0.11 3.21 -3.84
C LEU A 67 0.56 1.86 -4.15
N ILE A 68 0.40 1.34 -5.39
CA ILE A 68 1.02 0.08 -5.81
C ILE A 68 2.54 0.18 -5.70
N LEU A 69 3.12 1.26 -6.25
CA LEU A 69 4.57 1.44 -6.28
C LEU A 69 5.17 1.47 -4.86
N TYR A 70 4.55 2.24 -3.96
CA TYR A 70 5.00 2.33 -2.58
C TYR A 70 4.84 0.99 -1.85
N LEU A 71 3.63 0.42 -1.83
CA LEU A 71 3.37 -0.80 -1.07
C LEU A 71 4.15 -2.01 -1.58
N MET A 72 4.34 -2.16 -2.89
CA MET A 72 5.17 -3.24 -3.43
C MET A 72 6.63 -3.12 -2.96
N CYS A 73 7.18 -1.91 -2.96
CA CYS A 73 8.52 -1.67 -2.41
C CYS A 73 8.58 -1.97 -0.91
N SER A 74 7.63 -1.46 -0.12
CA SER A 74 7.58 -1.72 1.31
C SER A 74 7.46 -3.21 1.61
N ILE A 75 6.59 -3.96 0.92
CA ILE A 75 6.48 -5.42 1.04
C ILE A 75 7.83 -6.06 0.77
N SER A 76 8.51 -5.73 -0.34
CA SER A 76 9.82 -6.31 -0.64
C SER A 76 10.82 -6.09 0.49
N ILE A 77 10.89 -4.88 1.05
CA ILE A 77 11.79 -4.55 2.16
C ILE A 77 11.43 -5.34 3.42
N PHE A 78 10.16 -5.36 3.82
CA PHE A 78 9.72 -6.06 5.03
C PHE A 78 9.87 -7.59 4.92
N THR A 79 9.64 -8.16 3.74
CA THR A 79 9.80 -9.61 3.51
C THR A 79 11.27 -9.99 3.38
N SER A 80 12.14 -9.05 2.96
CA SER A 80 13.59 -9.26 2.87
C SER A 80 14.30 -9.38 4.23
N GLY A 81 13.56 -9.21 5.34
CA GLY A 81 13.93 -9.51 6.72
C GLY A 81 15.43 -9.71 6.99
N ASN A 82 16.08 -8.69 7.56
CA ASN A 82 17.45 -8.78 8.08
C ASN A 82 18.56 -9.11 7.04
N LEU A 83 18.25 -9.09 5.73
CA LEU A 83 19.27 -9.29 4.69
C LEU A 83 20.40 -8.24 4.74
N GLU A 84 20.15 -7.03 5.24
CA GLU A 84 21.22 -6.07 5.52
C GLU A 84 22.25 -6.61 6.51
N MET A 85 21.80 -7.26 7.59
CA MET A 85 22.67 -7.78 8.64
C MET A 85 23.49 -9.00 8.20
N VAL A 86 23.09 -9.67 7.10
CA VAL A 86 23.76 -10.89 6.60
C VAL A 86 24.60 -10.64 5.34
N LEU A 87 24.22 -9.68 4.49
CA LEU A 87 24.93 -9.41 3.23
C LEU A 87 25.91 -8.23 3.30
N LEU A 88 25.73 -7.27 4.22
CA LEU A 88 26.56 -6.07 4.33
C LEU A 88 26.74 -5.72 5.82
N ASP A 89 27.88 -6.04 6.42
CA ASP A 89 28.17 -5.68 7.83
C ASP A 89 28.03 -4.16 8.12
N LYS A 90 28.14 -3.31 7.09
CA LYS A 90 27.92 -1.84 7.12
C LYS A 90 27.50 -1.30 5.74
N PRO A 91 26.21 -1.33 5.37
CA PRO A 91 25.77 -0.72 4.13
C PRO A 91 25.97 0.81 4.19
N TYR A 92 26.46 1.42 3.10
CA TYR A 92 26.61 2.88 2.99
C TYR A 92 25.26 3.60 2.83
N ILE A 93 24.25 2.87 2.33
CA ILE A 93 22.90 3.33 2.10
C ILE A 93 21.96 2.32 2.75
N ASP A 94 21.22 2.80 3.75
CA ASP A 94 20.19 2.05 4.44
C ASP A 94 19.01 1.77 3.48
N ILE A 95 18.57 0.52 3.42
CA ILE A 95 17.44 0.09 2.60
C ILE A 95 16.15 0.85 2.92
N TRP A 96 16.03 1.38 4.14
CA TRP A 96 14.92 2.24 4.57
C TRP A 96 14.83 3.54 3.74
N ILE A 97 15.94 4.01 3.16
CA ILE A 97 15.96 5.20 2.29
C ILE A 97 15.09 4.97 1.04
N PHE A 98 15.12 3.76 0.46
CA PHE A 98 14.26 3.43 -0.69
C PHE A 98 12.79 3.54 -0.30
N ASN A 99 12.40 2.98 0.86
CA ASN A 99 11.03 3.09 1.35
C ASN A 99 10.60 4.56 1.50
N SER A 100 11.47 5.42 2.05
CA SER A 100 11.21 6.86 2.17
C SER A 100 11.07 7.56 0.82
N ILE A 101 11.91 7.24 -0.17
CA ILE A 101 11.82 7.82 -1.52
C ILE A 101 10.48 7.45 -2.17
N PHE A 102 10.10 6.17 -2.12
CA PHE A 102 8.82 5.73 -2.69
C PHE A 102 7.62 6.30 -1.94
N TYR A 103 7.73 6.52 -0.63
CA TYR A 103 6.71 7.23 0.13
C TYR A 103 6.56 8.69 -0.36
N ILE A 104 7.67 9.41 -0.60
CA ILE A 104 7.61 10.78 -1.14
C ILE A 104 6.96 10.80 -2.53
N ILE A 105 7.31 9.86 -3.40
CA ILE A 105 6.69 9.71 -4.72
C ILE A 105 5.18 9.47 -4.58
N PHE A 106 4.77 8.59 -3.66
CA PHE A 106 3.36 8.34 -3.38
C PHE A 106 2.64 9.62 -2.92
N GLN A 107 3.19 10.37 -1.97
CA GLN A 107 2.61 11.64 -1.53
C GLN A 107 2.49 12.66 -2.68
N TYR A 108 3.49 12.71 -3.55
CA TYR A 108 3.43 13.55 -4.75
C TYR A 108 2.30 13.14 -5.70
N MET A 109 2.08 11.84 -5.92
CA MET A 109 0.99 11.34 -6.76
C MET A 109 -0.39 11.63 -6.15
N VAL A 110 -0.54 11.49 -4.82
CA VAL A 110 -1.74 11.92 -4.08
C VAL A 110 -2.01 13.41 -4.31
N PHE A 111 -0.99 14.25 -4.21
CA PHE A 111 -1.12 15.69 -4.43
C PHE A 111 -1.50 16.06 -5.86
N ARG A 112 -0.94 15.37 -6.86
CA ARG A 112 -1.33 15.53 -8.27
C ARG A 112 -2.80 15.20 -8.48
N GLU A 113 -3.26 14.09 -7.92
CA GLU A 113 -4.65 13.65 -8.00
C GLU A 113 -5.59 14.67 -7.33
N TYR A 114 -5.21 15.20 -6.16
CA TYR A 114 -5.95 16.26 -5.48
C TYR A 114 -6.08 17.53 -6.34
N LYS A 115 -4.99 17.98 -6.97
CA LYS A 115 -5.00 19.13 -7.88
C LYS A 115 -5.90 18.89 -9.09
N PHE A 116 -5.90 17.68 -9.64
CA PHE A 116 -6.78 17.30 -10.75
C PHE A 116 -8.27 17.45 -10.37
N PHE A 117 -8.68 16.93 -9.20
CA PHE A 117 -10.05 17.10 -8.72
C PHE A 117 -10.43 18.56 -8.43
N LYS A 118 -9.49 19.36 -7.91
CA LYS A 118 -9.74 20.79 -7.68
C LYS A 118 -9.93 21.54 -9.00
N GLY A 119 -9.11 21.25 -10.02
CA GLY A 119 -9.23 21.85 -11.36
C GLY A 119 -10.55 21.51 -12.04
N LEU A 120 -11.00 20.26 -11.94
CA LEU A 120 -12.31 19.82 -12.46
C LEU A 120 -13.46 20.62 -11.83
N LYS A 121 -13.46 20.81 -10.50
CA LYS A 121 -14.49 21.61 -9.80
C LYS A 121 -14.56 23.07 -10.24
N THR A 122 -13.45 23.64 -10.71
CA THR A 122 -13.42 25.03 -11.21
C THR A 122 -14.08 25.15 -12.59
N ILE A 123 -13.96 24.12 -13.44
CA ILE A 123 -14.57 24.10 -14.78
C ILE A 123 -16.09 23.91 -14.70
N THR A 124 -16.59 23.04 -13.81
CA THR A 124 -18.04 22.76 -13.68
C THR A 124 -18.84 23.89 -13.02
N LYS A 125 -18.17 24.87 -12.41
CA LYS A 125 -18.82 26.05 -11.79
C LYS A 125 -18.89 27.28 -12.71
N LYS A 126 -18.26 27.22 -13.89
CA LYS A 126 -18.35 28.24 -14.94
C LYS A 126 -19.47 27.89 -15.91
#